data_AF-A0A4Y9YUJ6-F1
#
_entry.id   AF-A0A4Y9YUJ6-F1
#
_cell.length_a   1.000
_cell.length_b   1.000
_cell.length_c   1.000
_cell.angle_alpha   90.00
_cell.angle_beta   90.00
_cell.angle_gamma   90.00
#
_symmetry.space_group_name_H-M   'P 1'
#
loop_
_entity.id
_entity.type
_entity.pdbx_description
1 polymer ?
#
loop_
_entity_poly.entity_id
_entity_poly.type
_entity_poly.pdbx_seq_one_letter_code
_entity_poly.pdbx_strand_id
1 'polypeptide(L)'
;MQDLLLNAYLAYRANRSFVFNNYTWEEGVSDYSLYNFRPIPSRIPLTALIQGPIVGAPFAAHPESPRAVMKEFWDKVCPNPTVIRNDDVLAMMDNDKESTASSTLQKWLEIFDIWILQDANRLLDEWPAFSQSPVMTEFGWSPLVELAFDMNREMIAPTTVLQPYLSSTSPSVMKSSERYANLPGLLAVHIRRGDFVRHCRRLTEWQAKFIGYNAFPTFPDKLSVPGDTPPTTRAEMYRLHCFPEIQEIVQKIEEVRRSDAGRGIENIYIMTNGPTPWIADLKQALLDSFEWKRITSGRDILVNHEQEYVKQAVDMLIGQRAQVFIGNGFSSMTGQISMLRMANGFAPNSTRFW
;
A
#
# COMPACT_ATOMS: atom_id res chain seq x y z
N MET A 1 6.57 -3.24 1.00
CA MET A 1 6.33 -2.32 2.14
C MET A 1 5.42 -2.95 3.19
N GLN A 2 4.32 -3.62 2.83
CA GLN A 2 3.46 -4.34 3.81
C GLN A 2 4.25 -5.32 4.70
N ASP A 3 5.03 -6.20 4.06
CA ASP A 3 5.95 -7.13 4.73
C ASP A 3 6.92 -6.41 5.68
N LEU A 4 7.54 -5.33 5.21
CA LEU A 4 8.46 -4.52 6.01
C LEU A 4 7.82 -3.95 7.28
N LEU A 5 6.59 -3.46 7.19
CA LEU A 5 5.87 -2.91 8.35
C LEU A 5 5.49 -4.01 9.34
N LEU A 6 5.10 -5.17 8.83
CA LEU A 6 4.79 -6.32 9.68
C LEU A 6 6.06 -6.86 10.37
N ASN A 7 7.17 -7.00 9.65
CA ASN A 7 8.45 -7.38 10.24
C ASN A 7 8.97 -6.37 11.28
N ALA A 8 8.76 -5.07 11.05
CA ALA A 8 9.06 -4.04 12.04
C ALA A 8 8.20 -4.19 13.31
N TYR A 9 6.91 -4.53 13.15
CA TYR A 9 6.02 -4.82 14.28
C TYR A 9 6.44 -6.08 15.05
N LEU A 10 6.88 -7.12 14.36
CA LEU A 10 7.40 -8.34 14.99
C LEU A 10 8.64 -8.06 15.82
N ALA A 11 9.61 -7.34 15.26
CA ALA A 11 10.82 -6.93 15.98
C ALA A 11 10.47 -6.09 17.22
N TYR A 12 9.55 -5.14 17.07
CA TYR A 12 9.01 -4.34 18.18
C TYR A 12 8.38 -5.23 19.27
N ARG A 13 7.50 -6.17 18.90
CA ARG A 13 6.86 -7.13 19.83
C ARG A 13 7.88 -8.04 20.52
N ALA A 14 8.98 -8.35 19.85
CA ALA A 14 10.07 -9.16 20.38
C ALA A 14 11.08 -8.38 21.24
N ASN A 15 10.88 -7.06 21.40
CA ASN A 15 11.84 -6.17 22.03
C ASN A 15 13.24 -6.27 21.38
N ARG A 16 13.28 -6.34 20.04
CA ARG A 16 14.48 -6.41 19.22
C ARG A 16 14.57 -5.20 18.29
N SER A 17 15.79 -4.79 17.95
CA SER A 17 16.01 -3.80 16.89
C SER A 17 15.62 -4.38 15.54
N PHE A 18 14.74 -3.70 14.81
CA PHE A 18 14.45 -4.03 13.42
C PHE A 18 15.63 -3.62 12.52
N VAL A 19 16.08 -4.51 11.64
CA VAL A 19 17.10 -4.19 10.63
C VAL A 19 16.40 -3.93 9.31
N PHE A 20 16.39 -2.67 8.86
CA PHE A 20 15.73 -2.31 7.62
C PHE A 20 16.72 -2.22 6.45
N ASN A 21 16.24 -2.61 5.27
CA ASN A 21 16.95 -2.45 4.01
C ASN A 21 16.43 -1.24 3.25
N ASN A 22 17.27 -0.69 2.38
CA ASN A 22 16.83 0.26 1.36
C ASN A 22 15.84 -0.43 0.39
N TYR A 23 15.02 0.37 -0.29
CA TYR A 23 14.25 -0.16 -1.41
C TYR A 23 15.22 -0.57 -2.51
N THR A 24 15.21 -1.84 -2.89
CA THR A 24 16.16 -2.41 -3.86
C THR A 24 15.39 -2.97 -5.05
N TRP A 25 15.71 -2.47 -6.24
CA TRP A 25 15.22 -3.00 -7.51
C TRP A 25 16.02 -4.23 -7.95
N GLU A 26 17.34 -4.16 -7.83
CA GLU A 26 18.27 -5.23 -8.20
C GLU A 26 19.44 -5.24 -7.23
N GLU A 27 19.81 -6.44 -6.78
CA GLU A 27 21.01 -6.65 -5.98
C GLU A 27 22.22 -6.78 -6.91
N GLY A 28 23.26 -5.98 -6.67
CA GLY A 28 24.44 -5.94 -7.54
C GLY A 28 25.39 -4.79 -7.20
N VAL A 29 26.41 -4.62 -8.04
CA VAL A 29 27.50 -3.63 -7.85
C VAL A 29 27.11 -2.21 -8.29
N SER A 30 26.14 -2.08 -9.21
CA SER A 30 25.76 -0.78 -9.79
C SER A 30 24.65 -0.11 -8.97
N ASP A 31 24.80 1.20 -8.75
CA ASP A 31 23.75 2.07 -8.19
C ASP A 31 22.57 2.29 -9.15
N TYR A 32 22.69 1.82 -10.40
CA TYR A 32 21.67 1.94 -11.44
C TYR A 32 21.34 0.61 -12.14
N SER A 33 20.06 0.40 -12.41
CA SER A 33 19.49 -0.69 -13.21
C SER A 33 18.82 -0.13 -14.47
N LEU A 34 18.46 -1.00 -15.43
CA LEU A 34 17.71 -0.62 -16.62
C LEU A 34 16.25 -1.08 -16.53
N TYR A 35 15.33 -0.14 -16.70
CA TYR A 35 13.90 -0.43 -16.86
C TYR A 35 13.37 0.23 -18.13
N ASN A 36 12.79 -0.57 -19.04
CA ASN A 36 12.36 -0.11 -20.37
C ASN A 36 13.45 0.70 -21.11
N PHE A 37 14.69 0.18 -21.08
CA PHE A 37 15.88 0.82 -21.67
C PHE A 37 16.24 2.20 -21.09
N ARG A 38 15.73 2.56 -19.91
CA ARG A 38 16.10 3.78 -19.19
C ARG A 38 16.80 3.44 -17.87
N PRO A 39 17.85 4.20 -17.49
CA PRO A 39 18.48 4.03 -16.19
C PRO A 39 17.50 4.43 -15.09
N ILE A 40 17.40 3.58 -14.06
CA ILE A 40 16.69 3.83 -12.82
C ILE A 40 17.64 3.56 -11.65
N PRO A 41 17.50 4.22 -10.49
CA PRO A 41 18.28 3.87 -9.33
C PRO A 41 17.97 2.42 -8.91
N SER A 42 19.01 1.63 -8.70
CA SER A 42 18.88 0.26 -8.16
C SER A 42 18.45 0.29 -6.70
N ARG A 43 18.76 1.36 -5.98
CA ARG A 43 18.53 1.50 -4.55
C ARG A 43 17.99 2.89 -4.23
N ILE A 44 16.94 2.94 -3.42
CA ILE A 44 16.38 4.18 -2.88
C ILE A 44 16.42 4.05 -1.35
N PRO A 45 17.02 5.01 -0.62
CA PRO A 45 16.99 5.01 0.82
C PRO A 45 15.58 4.85 1.35
N LEU A 46 15.34 3.91 2.27
CA LEU A 46 13.99 3.72 2.80
C LEU A 46 13.47 4.99 3.51
N THR A 47 14.38 5.76 4.10
CA THR A 47 14.13 7.10 4.68
C THR A 47 13.68 8.15 3.66
N ALA A 48 13.93 7.94 2.36
CA ALA A 48 13.40 8.79 1.30
C ALA A 48 11.93 8.48 1.01
N LEU A 49 11.42 7.30 1.40
CA LEU A 49 10.02 6.89 1.20
C LEU A 49 9.19 7.11 2.46
N ILE A 50 9.71 6.73 3.62
CA ILE A 50 8.98 6.76 4.90
C ILE A 50 9.82 7.39 6.02
N GLN A 51 9.17 7.76 7.10
CA GLN A 51 9.74 8.23 8.36
C GLN A 51 9.03 7.55 9.54
N GLY A 52 9.57 7.76 10.74
CA GLY A 52 9.06 7.13 11.97
C GLY A 52 9.92 5.94 12.44
N PRO A 53 9.44 5.17 13.42
CA PRO A 53 10.28 4.21 14.14
C PRO A 53 10.87 3.10 13.27
N ILE A 54 10.16 2.74 12.18
CA ILE A 54 10.55 1.71 11.20
C ILE A 54 11.91 2.01 10.54
N VAL A 55 12.27 3.30 10.43
CA VAL A 55 13.53 3.76 9.82
C VAL A 55 14.45 4.46 10.84
N GLY A 56 14.30 4.12 12.12
CA GLY A 56 15.26 4.49 13.18
C GLY A 56 14.90 5.71 14.02
N ALA A 57 13.71 6.30 13.82
CA ALA A 57 13.18 7.26 14.81
C ALA A 57 12.89 6.54 16.16
N PRO A 58 12.91 7.24 17.30
CA PRO A 58 12.43 6.67 18.54
C PRO A 58 10.92 6.37 18.47
N PHE A 59 10.47 5.33 19.15
CA PHE A 59 9.06 5.11 19.43
C PHE A 59 8.59 6.14 20.47
N ALA A 60 7.65 7.00 20.11
CA ALA A 60 7.13 8.03 21.01
C ALA A 60 6.38 7.41 22.20
N ALA A 61 5.60 6.35 21.94
CA ALA A 61 4.87 5.63 22.99
C ALA A 61 5.78 4.83 23.93
N HIS A 62 6.94 4.36 23.45
CA HIS A 62 7.86 3.48 24.19
C HIS A 62 9.33 3.87 23.93
N PRO A 63 9.82 4.99 24.51
CA PRO A 63 11.15 5.53 24.20
C PRO A 63 12.32 4.58 24.47
N GLU A 64 12.13 3.59 25.34
CA GLU A 64 13.06 2.52 25.69
C GLU A 64 13.15 1.40 24.66
N SER A 65 12.19 1.30 23.73
CA SER A 65 12.18 0.27 22.70
C SER A 65 13.41 0.41 21.78
N PRO A 66 14.07 -0.72 21.40
CA PRO A 66 15.23 -0.69 20.53
C PRO A 66 14.91 -0.02 19.18
N ARG A 67 15.75 0.92 18.76
CA ARG A 67 15.58 1.61 17.48
C ARG A 67 15.90 0.69 16.32
N ALA A 68 15.20 0.88 15.21
CA ALA A 68 15.56 0.24 13.96
C ALA A 68 16.91 0.76 13.45
N VAL A 69 17.69 -0.11 12.83
CA VAL A 69 19.01 0.21 12.26
C VAL A 69 19.08 -0.19 10.81
N MET A 70 19.84 0.56 10.02
CA MET A 70 20.08 0.20 8.62
C MET A 70 20.97 -1.04 8.52
N LYS A 71 20.72 -1.87 7.51
CA LYS A 71 21.48 -3.10 7.25
C LYS A 71 22.99 -2.87 7.18
N GLU A 72 23.44 -1.78 6.58
CA GLU A 72 24.86 -1.44 6.45
C GLU A 72 25.54 -1.15 7.79
N PHE A 73 24.79 -0.67 8.78
CA PHE A 73 25.27 -0.52 10.15
C PHE A 73 25.29 -1.88 10.86
N TRP A 74 24.20 -2.63 10.74
CA TRP A 74 24.08 -3.97 11.33
C TRP A 74 25.23 -4.90 10.89
N ASP A 75 25.57 -4.91 9.61
CA ASP A 75 26.65 -5.76 9.07
C ASP A 75 28.04 -5.42 9.62
N LYS A 76 28.24 -4.16 10.04
CA LYS A 76 29.50 -3.73 10.68
C LYS A 76 29.58 -4.16 12.14
N VAL A 77 28.45 -4.14 12.87
CA VAL A 77 28.42 -4.41 14.31
C VAL A 77 28.11 -5.86 14.66
N CYS A 78 27.51 -6.62 13.73
CA CYS A 78 27.16 -8.03 13.88
C CYS A 78 27.61 -8.85 12.65
N PRO A 79 28.93 -9.05 12.45
CA PRO A 79 29.46 -9.70 11.26
C PRO A 79 29.19 -11.21 11.19
N ASN A 80 28.86 -11.85 12.31
CA ASN A 80 28.59 -13.29 12.40
C ASN A 80 27.21 -13.54 13.04
N PRO A 81 26.12 -13.17 12.36
CA PRO A 81 24.78 -13.32 12.93
C PRO A 81 24.38 -14.79 12.99
N THR A 82 23.69 -15.17 14.06
CA THR A 82 22.93 -16.43 14.08
C THR A 82 21.71 -16.26 13.20
N VAL A 83 21.58 -17.12 12.18
CA VAL A 83 20.43 -17.13 11.28
C VAL A 83 19.50 -18.26 11.71
N ILE A 84 18.27 -17.90 12.05
CA ILE A 84 17.20 -18.85 12.32
C ILE A 84 16.34 -18.89 11.06
N ARG A 85 16.14 -20.09 10.48
CA ARG A 85 15.32 -20.26 9.27
C ARG A 85 13.92 -20.74 9.62
N ASN A 86 12.95 -20.37 8.79
CA ASN A 86 11.56 -20.80 8.94
C ASN A 86 11.42 -22.32 9.02
N ASP A 87 12.18 -23.05 8.20
CA ASP A 87 12.11 -24.51 8.17
C ASP A 87 12.61 -25.13 9.48
N ASP A 88 13.66 -24.56 10.09
CA ASP A 88 14.19 -25.00 11.39
C ASP A 88 13.15 -24.82 12.50
N VAL A 89 12.33 -23.78 12.35
CA VAL A 89 11.28 -23.40 13.27
C VAL A 89 10.03 -24.25 13.13
N LEU A 90 9.54 -24.40 11.90
CA LEU A 90 8.41 -25.27 11.59
C LEU A 90 8.72 -26.73 11.95
N ALA A 91 9.96 -27.18 11.80
CA ALA A 91 10.39 -28.52 12.24
C ALA A 91 10.37 -28.71 13.76
N MET A 92 10.52 -27.64 14.54
CA MET A 92 10.35 -27.65 16.01
C MET A 92 8.87 -27.60 16.44
N MET A 93 7.95 -27.30 15.51
CA MET A 93 6.50 -27.30 15.72
C MET A 93 5.90 -28.64 15.28
N ASP A 94 5.95 -29.65 16.15
CA ASP A 94 5.41 -30.99 15.87
C ASP A 94 3.88 -30.96 15.59
N ASN A 95 3.47 -31.49 14.42
CA ASN A 95 2.15 -32.03 14.02
C ASN A 95 0.80 -31.41 14.48
N ASP A 96 0.72 -30.21 15.04
CA ASP A 96 -0.57 -29.59 15.41
C ASP A 96 -1.25 -28.95 14.19
N LYS A 97 -2.22 -29.67 13.62
CA LYS A 97 -3.00 -29.28 12.41
C LYS A 97 -3.94 -28.08 12.59
N GLU A 98 -3.87 -27.34 13.70
CA GLU A 98 -4.79 -26.23 14.04
C GLU A 98 -4.10 -24.96 14.54
N SER A 99 -2.83 -24.70 14.19
CA SER A 99 -2.18 -23.45 14.62
C SER A 99 -2.63 -22.23 13.79
N THR A 100 -3.36 -21.29 14.40
CA THR A 100 -3.63 -19.95 13.85
C THR A 100 -2.40 -19.05 13.96
N ALA A 101 -2.34 -17.95 13.19
CA ALA A 101 -1.23 -17.01 13.23
C ALA A 101 -1.01 -16.41 14.62
N SER A 102 -2.08 -16.15 15.39
CA SER A 102 -1.95 -15.68 16.78
C SER A 102 -1.41 -16.74 17.73
N SER A 103 -1.79 -18.02 17.56
CA SER A 103 -1.22 -19.12 18.34
C SER A 103 0.25 -19.41 17.99
N THR A 104 0.63 -19.19 16.73
CA THR A 104 2.02 -19.23 16.26
C THR A 104 2.77 -18.03 16.82
N LEU A 105 2.24 -16.80 16.72
CA LEU A 105 2.89 -15.57 17.19
C LEU A 105 3.11 -15.54 18.71
N GLN A 106 2.17 -16.10 19.47
CA GLN A 106 2.28 -16.21 20.93
C GLN A 106 3.33 -17.26 21.36
N LYS A 107 3.63 -18.26 20.51
CA LYS A 107 4.67 -19.27 20.74
C LYS A 107 6.00 -18.97 20.01
N TRP A 108 6.01 -18.09 19.01
CA TRP A 108 7.11 -17.83 18.07
C TRP A 108 7.21 -16.35 17.70
N LEU A 109 7.97 -15.59 18.49
CA LEU A 109 8.33 -14.21 18.15
C LEU A 109 9.36 -14.10 17.02
N GLU A 110 9.75 -15.20 16.37
CA GLU A 110 10.66 -15.19 15.22
C GLU A 110 10.23 -16.29 14.24
N ILE A 111 9.44 -15.93 13.22
CA ILE A 111 9.82 -16.05 11.80
C ILE A 111 8.61 -15.83 10.89
N PHE A 112 8.86 -15.00 9.88
CA PHE A 112 7.91 -14.61 8.85
C PHE A 112 8.10 -15.45 7.59
N ASP A 113 7.00 -15.89 7.01
CA ASP A 113 6.96 -16.57 5.73
C ASP A 113 6.30 -15.66 4.68
N ILE A 114 6.94 -15.48 3.53
CA ILE A 114 6.41 -14.70 2.39
C ILE A 114 5.01 -15.18 1.96
N TRP A 115 4.65 -16.43 2.24
CA TRP A 115 3.33 -17.00 1.97
C TRP A 115 2.21 -16.44 2.87
N ILE A 116 2.51 -15.76 3.99
CA ILE A 116 1.47 -15.19 4.86
C ILE A 116 0.73 -14.02 4.20
N LEU A 117 1.36 -13.30 3.27
CA LEU A 117 0.69 -12.29 2.45
C LEU A 117 -0.28 -12.91 1.43
N GLN A 118 -0.17 -14.20 1.15
CA GLN A 118 -1.09 -14.94 0.28
C GLN A 118 -2.23 -15.59 1.07
N ASP A 119 -2.07 -15.79 2.38
CA ASP A 119 -3.13 -16.23 3.29
C ASP A 119 -3.67 -15.05 4.12
N ALA A 120 -4.67 -14.38 3.58
CA ALA A 120 -5.33 -13.26 4.24
C ALA A 120 -5.87 -13.59 5.63
N ASN A 121 -6.27 -14.83 5.91
CA ASN A 121 -6.81 -15.17 7.23
C ASN A 121 -5.71 -15.10 8.29
N ARG A 122 -4.52 -15.64 7.97
CA ARG A 122 -3.35 -15.59 8.87
C ARG A 122 -2.85 -14.15 9.05
N LEU A 123 -2.83 -13.37 7.98
CA LEU A 123 -2.41 -11.97 8.04
C LEU A 123 -3.35 -11.10 8.89
N LEU A 124 -4.66 -11.28 8.73
CA LEU A 124 -5.67 -10.43 9.33
C LEU A 124 -6.00 -10.79 10.79
N ASP A 125 -5.63 -11.97 11.25
CA ASP A 125 -5.74 -12.38 12.66
C ASP A 125 -4.94 -11.44 13.59
N GLU A 126 -3.74 -11.03 13.16
CA GLU A 126 -2.88 -10.10 13.90
C GLU A 126 -3.23 -8.62 13.70
N TRP A 127 -4.17 -8.32 12.80
CA TRP A 127 -4.52 -6.95 12.45
C TRP A 127 -4.92 -6.09 13.65
N PRO A 128 -5.78 -6.53 14.58
CA PRO A 128 -6.23 -5.66 15.67
C PRO A 128 -5.09 -5.14 16.56
N ALA A 129 -4.09 -5.99 16.82
CA ALA A 129 -2.92 -5.60 17.61
C ALA A 129 -1.90 -4.81 16.77
N PHE A 130 -1.68 -5.22 15.52
CA PHE A 130 -0.77 -4.55 14.60
C PHE A 130 -1.23 -3.11 14.28
N SER A 131 -2.50 -2.89 13.99
CA SER A 131 -3.05 -1.58 13.63
C SER A 131 -2.94 -0.55 14.75
N GLN A 132 -2.93 -1.00 16.01
CA GLN A 132 -2.80 -0.16 17.20
C GLN A 132 -1.34 0.03 17.66
N SER A 133 -0.40 -0.69 17.04
CA SER A 133 1.01 -0.62 17.43
C SER A 133 1.63 0.74 17.10
N PRO A 134 2.72 1.13 17.79
CA PRO A 134 3.52 2.30 17.42
C PRO A 134 4.05 2.26 15.98
N VAL A 135 4.26 1.07 15.41
CA VAL A 135 4.68 0.90 14.00
C VAL A 135 3.66 1.48 13.04
N MET A 136 2.36 1.31 13.32
CA MET A 136 1.29 1.84 12.47
C MET A 136 0.81 3.24 12.90
N THR A 137 0.74 3.49 14.20
CA THR A 137 0.22 4.77 14.74
C THR A 137 1.23 5.91 14.64
N GLU A 138 2.53 5.61 14.56
CA GLU A 138 3.63 6.57 14.36
C GLU A 138 4.25 6.45 12.95
N PHE A 139 3.59 5.73 12.03
CA PHE A 139 3.99 5.70 10.62
C PHE A 139 3.93 7.10 10.00
N GLY A 140 4.96 7.45 9.23
CA GLY A 140 4.93 8.63 8.38
C GLY A 140 5.50 8.36 6.99
N TRP A 141 4.99 9.07 5.98
CA TRP A 141 5.67 9.27 4.70
C TRP A 141 6.82 10.24 4.88
N SER A 142 7.92 10.07 4.15
CA SER A 142 9.09 10.94 4.31
C SER A 142 8.78 12.42 4.04
N PRO A 143 9.60 13.37 4.55
CA PRO A 143 9.47 14.78 4.20
C PRO A 143 9.51 15.05 2.68
N LEU A 144 10.22 14.21 1.92
CA LEU A 144 10.28 14.32 0.46
C LEU A 144 8.93 14.01 -0.20
N VAL A 145 8.26 12.95 0.27
CA VAL A 145 6.92 12.55 -0.21
C VAL A 145 5.86 13.56 0.23
N GLU A 146 5.92 14.02 1.48
CA GLU A 146 4.97 14.99 2.02
C GLU A 146 5.10 16.36 1.36
N LEU A 147 6.33 16.81 1.08
CA LEU A 147 6.57 18.03 0.31
C LEU A 147 6.02 17.91 -1.12
N ALA A 148 6.22 16.77 -1.78
CA ALA A 148 5.67 16.54 -3.12
C ALA A 148 4.14 16.58 -3.11
N PHE A 149 3.50 16.00 -2.09
CA PHE A 149 2.06 16.11 -1.89
C PHE A 149 1.64 17.58 -1.70
N ASP A 150 2.30 18.30 -0.80
CA ASP A 150 1.98 19.70 -0.47
C ASP A 150 2.10 20.64 -1.67
N MET A 151 3.10 20.45 -2.53
CA MET A 151 3.28 21.20 -3.79
C MET A 151 2.15 20.97 -4.80
N ASN A 152 1.44 19.85 -4.69
CA ASN A 152 0.40 19.42 -5.64
C ASN A 152 -1.01 19.42 -5.04
N ARG A 153 -1.18 19.72 -3.75
CA ARG A 153 -2.44 19.56 -3.01
C ARG A 153 -3.64 20.21 -3.69
N GLU A 154 -3.46 21.41 -4.26
CA GLU A 154 -4.53 22.16 -4.93
C GLU A 154 -4.90 21.60 -6.31
N MET A 155 -4.03 20.80 -6.92
CA MET A 155 -4.34 20.03 -8.13
C MET A 155 -4.94 18.64 -7.80
N ILE A 156 -4.78 18.16 -6.57
CA ILE A 156 -5.32 16.87 -6.14
C ILE A 156 -6.74 17.05 -5.62
N ALA A 157 -6.89 17.86 -4.57
CA ALA A 157 -8.17 18.16 -3.93
C ALA A 157 -8.06 19.56 -3.30
N PRO A 158 -8.57 20.61 -3.99
CA PRO A 158 -8.51 21.97 -3.48
C PRO A 158 -9.09 22.08 -2.08
N THR A 159 -8.37 22.77 -1.20
CA THR A 159 -8.77 22.82 0.21
C THR A 159 -9.77 23.96 0.42
N THR A 160 -10.95 23.67 0.97
CA THR A 160 -11.93 24.71 1.33
C THR A 160 -11.64 25.38 2.68
N VAL A 161 -10.76 24.77 3.48
CA VAL A 161 -10.33 25.22 4.82
C VAL A 161 -8.81 25.32 4.85
N LEU A 162 -8.26 26.30 5.57
CA LEU A 162 -6.81 26.39 5.80
C LEU A 162 -6.32 25.18 6.60
N GLN A 163 -5.77 24.18 5.91
CA GLN A 163 -5.05 23.06 6.53
C GLN A 163 -3.55 23.31 6.45
N PRO A 164 -2.79 23.08 7.55
CA PRO A 164 -1.34 23.21 7.55
C PRO A 164 -0.72 22.22 6.55
N TYR A 165 0.44 22.59 6.01
CA TYR A 165 1.21 21.71 5.14
C TYR A 165 1.79 20.55 5.96
N LEU A 166 1.79 19.34 5.39
CA LEU A 166 2.38 18.17 6.05
C LEU A 166 3.86 18.42 6.35
N SER A 167 4.58 18.96 5.37
CA SER A 167 6.00 19.36 5.46
C SER A 167 6.30 20.40 6.55
N SER A 168 5.31 21.17 7.02
CA SER A 168 5.47 22.15 8.10
C SER A 168 5.22 21.61 9.51
N THR A 169 4.80 20.36 9.64
CA THR A 169 4.43 19.77 10.94
C THR A 169 5.33 18.58 11.27
N SER A 170 5.83 18.53 12.52
CA SER A 170 6.66 17.41 12.95
C SER A 170 5.81 16.13 13.11
N PRO A 171 6.27 14.98 12.59
CA PRO A 171 5.59 13.69 12.78
C PRO A 171 5.47 13.28 14.24
N SER A 172 6.42 13.70 15.09
CA SER A 172 6.44 13.34 16.52
C SER A 172 5.31 13.99 17.35
N VAL A 173 4.52 14.88 16.74
CA VAL A 173 3.49 15.67 17.42
C VAL A 173 2.09 15.12 17.22
N MET A 174 1.87 14.26 16.20
CA MET A 174 0.55 13.78 15.82
C MET A 174 0.56 12.32 15.41
N LYS A 175 -0.54 11.60 15.65
CA LYS A 175 -0.70 10.23 15.17
C LYS A 175 -0.86 10.20 13.65
N SER A 176 -0.50 9.08 13.01
CA SER A 176 -0.70 8.85 11.57
C SER A 176 -2.14 9.14 11.11
N SER A 177 -3.14 8.79 11.93
CA SER A 177 -4.56 9.04 11.63
C SER A 177 -4.92 10.53 11.56
N GLU A 178 -4.30 11.35 12.42
CA GLU A 178 -4.52 12.80 12.46
C GLU A 178 -3.74 13.49 11.34
N ARG A 179 -2.49 13.05 11.11
CA ARG A 179 -1.60 13.58 10.08
C ARG A 179 -2.13 13.33 8.67
N TYR A 180 -2.62 12.12 8.40
CA TYR A 180 -3.15 11.73 7.10
C TYR A 180 -4.67 11.64 7.12
N ALA A 181 -5.29 12.70 7.63
CA ALA A 181 -6.73 12.85 7.65
C ALA A 181 -7.34 12.85 6.23
N ASN A 182 -8.60 12.45 6.19
CA ASN A 182 -9.43 12.39 5.00
C ASN A 182 -9.42 13.70 4.19
N LEU A 183 -9.41 13.59 2.86
CA LEU A 183 -9.61 14.65 1.88
C LEU A 183 -11.05 14.56 1.32
N PRO A 184 -12.00 15.34 1.86
CA PRO A 184 -13.38 15.34 1.39
C PRO A 184 -13.50 15.70 -0.10
N GLY A 185 -14.42 15.06 -0.80
CA GLY A 185 -14.68 15.29 -2.21
C GLY A 185 -13.70 14.60 -3.18
N LEU A 186 -12.69 13.89 -2.68
CA LEU A 186 -11.69 13.20 -3.50
C LEU A 186 -11.99 11.71 -3.67
N LEU A 187 -12.08 11.26 -4.91
CA LEU A 187 -12.00 9.86 -5.32
C LEU A 187 -10.60 9.56 -5.86
N ALA A 188 -9.86 8.65 -5.22
CA ALA A 188 -8.61 8.14 -5.78
C ALA A 188 -8.83 6.77 -6.41
N VAL A 189 -8.28 6.53 -7.60
CA VAL A 189 -8.40 5.25 -8.30
C VAL A 189 -7.04 4.70 -8.68
N HIS A 190 -6.78 3.44 -8.32
CA HIS A 190 -5.55 2.72 -8.69
C HIS A 190 -5.82 1.69 -9.77
N ILE A 191 -5.34 1.98 -10.99
CA ILE A 191 -5.59 1.19 -12.19
C ILE A 191 -4.26 0.63 -12.71
N ARG A 192 -4.11 -0.70 -12.60
CA ARG A 192 -2.95 -1.41 -13.12
C ARG A 192 -3.12 -1.71 -14.62
N ARG A 193 -2.17 -1.23 -15.40
CA ARG A 193 -2.02 -1.42 -16.86
C ARG A 193 -0.67 -2.04 -17.18
N GLY A 194 -0.21 -1.93 -18.43
CA GLY A 194 1.12 -2.33 -18.84
C GLY A 194 1.38 -3.83 -18.66
N ASP A 195 2.42 -4.17 -17.91
CA ASP A 195 2.86 -5.53 -17.58
C ASP A 195 1.77 -6.39 -16.90
N PHE A 196 0.78 -5.74 -16.29
CA PHE A 196 -0.27 -6.40 -15.53
C PHE A 196 -1.19 -7.28 -16.37
N VAL A 197 -1.31 -7.06 -17.69
CA VAL A 197 -2.13 -7.92 -18.58
C VAL A 197 -1.70 -9.39 -18.52
N ARG A 198 -0.38 -9.65 -18.48
CA ARG A 198 0.16 -11.01 -18.36
C ARG A 198 0.00 -11.54 -16.95
N HIS A 199 0.10 -10.68 -15.95
CA HIS A 199 -0.10 -11.05 -14.55
C HIS A 199 -1.56 -11.48 -14.30
N CYS A 200 -2.54 -10.75 -14.81
CA CYS A 200 -3.96 -11.09 -14.70
C CYS A 200 -4.31 -12.47 -15.26
N ARG A 201 -3.70 -12.87 -16.39
CA ARG A 201 -3.89 -14.22 -16.95
C ARG A 201 -3.42 -15.31 -15.98
N ARG A 202 -2.24 -15.12 -15.37
CA ARG A 202 -1.69 -16.08 -14.37
C ARG A 202 -2.54 -16.14 -13.10
N LEU A 203 -3.08 -15.00 -12.66
CA LEU A 203 -3.98 -14.96 -11.50
C LEU A 203 -5.22 -15.82 -11.71
N THR A 204 -5.78 -15.84 -12.93
CA THR A 204 -6.89 -16.73 -13.30
C THR A 204 -6.49 -18.21 -13.22
N GLU A 205 -5.32 -18.56 -13.75
CA GLU A 205 -4.80 -19.95 -13.74
C GLU A 205 -4.58 -20.47 -12.32
N TRP A 206 -4.05 -19.62 -11.44
CA TRP A 206 -3.82 -19.94 -10.03
C TRP A 206 -5.09 -19.83 -9.17
N GLN A 207 -6.21 -19.37 -9.74
CA GLN A 207 -7.42 -19.04 -9.00
C GLN A 207 -7.13 -18.18 -7.77
N ALA A 208 -6.28 -17.17 -7.97
CA ALA A 208 -5.79 -16.32 -6.89
C ALA A 208 -6.94 -15.55 -6.23
N LYS A 209 -6.83 -15.33 -4.92
CA LYS A 209 -7.69 -14.43 -4.15
C LYS A 209 -7.09 -13.03 -4.13
N PHE A 210 -7.83 -12.06 -3.59
CA PHE A 210 -7.26 -10.76 -3.26
C PHE A 210 -6.11 -10.90 -2.26
N ILE A 211 -5.03 -10.14 -2.49
CA ILE A 211 -3.77 -10.30 -1.77
C ILE A 211 -3.75 -9.50 -0.47
N GLY A 212 -3.25 -10.13 0.60
CA GLY A 212 -2.99 -9.51 1.90
C GLY A 212 -4.11 -8.59 2.41
N TYR A 213 -3.77 -7.34 2.69
CA TYR A 213 -4.68 -6.33 3.23
C TYR A 213 -5.76 -5.84 2.26
N ASN A 214 -5.92 -6.41 1.07
CA ASN A 214 -7.11 -6.20 0.22
C ASN A 214 -8.26 -7.15 0.58
N ALA A 215 -8.03 -8.14 1.43
CA ALA A 215 -9.00 -9.20 1.73
C ALA A 215 -9.71 -9.02 3.08
N PHE A 216 -9.75 -7.79 3.63
CA PHE A 216 -10.51 -7.53 4.86
C PHE A 216 -11.98 -7.97 4.68
N PRO A 217 -12.53 -8.79 5.61
CA PRO A 217 -13.90 -9.28 5.50
C PRO A 217 -14.95 -8.17 5.46
N THR A 218 -14.63 -7.02 6.07
CA THR A 218 -15.46 -5.80 6.14
C THR A 218 -15.47 -4.99 4.86
N PHE A 219 -14.59 -5.27 3.89
CA PHE A 219 -14.62 -4.58 2.61
C PHE A 219 -15.81 -5.07 1.76
N PRO A 220 -16.48 -4.14 1.04
CA PRO A 220 -17.70 -4.45 0.31
C PRO A 220 -17.46 -5.29 -0.95
N ASP A 221 -16.42 -4.97 -1.73
CA ASP A 221 -16.13 -5.66 -2.98
C ASP A 221 -15.28 -6.92 -2.69
N LYS A 222 -15.72 -8.06 -3.21
CA LYS A 222 -15.07 -9.37 -3.03
C LYS A 222 -15.07 -10.12 -4.34
N LEU A 223 -14.00 -10.89 -4.58
CA LEU A 223 -13.97 -11.85 -5.67
C LEU A 223 -14.48 -13.21 -5.18
N SER A 224 -15.65 -13.63 -5.65
CA SER A 224 -16.21 -14.96 -5.39
C SER A 224 -16.44 -15.68 -6.71
N VAL A 225 -15.64 -16.70 -6.98
CA VAL A 225 -15.73 -17.53 -8.20
C VAL A 225 -16.17 -18.94 -7.79
N PRO A 226 -17.39 -19.36 -8.16
CA PRO A 226 -17.84 -20.74 -7.95
C PRO A 226 -16.91 -21.77 -8.60
N GLY A 227 -16.69 -22.91 -7.94
CA GLY A 227 -15.73 -23.93 -8.40
C GLY A 227 -16.09 -24.53 -9.76
N ASP A 228 -17.37 -24.60 -10.09
CA ASP A 228 -17.96 -25.10 -11.33
C ASP A 228 -17.98 -24.06 -12.47
N THR A 229 -17.47 -22.84 -12.23
CA THR A 229 -17.44 -21.77 -13.24
C THR A 229 -16.65 -22.22 -14.49
N PRO A 230 -17.23 -22.13 -15.70
CA PRO A 230 -16.52 -22.45 -16.93
C PRO A 230 -15.23 -21.61 -17.10
N PRO A 231 -14.16 -22.16 -17.73
CA PRO A 231 -12.88 -21.45 -17.84
C PRO A 231 -12.97 -20.06 -18.48
N THR A 232 -13.81 -19.88 -19.51
CA THR A 232 -14.00 -18.59 -20.20
C THR A 232 -14.70 -17.58 -19.31
N THR A 233 -15.76 -17.98 -18.62
CA THR A 233 -16.48 -17.15 -17.64
C THR A 233 -15.57 -16.77 -16.47
N ARG A 234 -14.75 -17.71 -15.99
CA ARG A 234 -13.76 -17.45 -14.94
C ARG A 234 -12.74 -16.42 -15.40
N ALA A 235 -12.18 -16.58 -16.60
CA ALA A 235 -11.21 -15.63 -17.15
C ALA A 235 -11.78 -14.21 -17.25
N GLU A 236 -13.05 -14.09 -17.64
CA GLU A 236 -13.73 -12.79 -17.73
C GLU A 236 -13.99 -12.18 -16.34
N MET A 237 -14.41 -12.98 -15.36
CA MET A 237 -14.54 -12.52 -13.97
C MET A 237 -13.20 -11.98 -13.42
N TYR A 238 -12.09 -12.68 -13.65
CA TYR A 238 -10.77 -12.20 -13.25
C TYR A 238 -10.35 -10.95 -14.02
N ARG A 239 -10.63 -10.88 -15.33
CA ARG A 239 -10.31 -9.70 -16.15
C ARG A 239 -11.01 -8.46 -15.61
N LEU A 240 -12.29 -8.55 -15.27
CA LEU A 240 -13.06 -7.41 -14.73
C LEU A 240 -12.41 -6.81 -13.46
N HIS A 241 -11.97 -7.66 -12.53
CA HIS A 241 -11.37 -7.21 -11.26
C HIS A 241 -9.87 -6.85 -11.39
N CYS A 242 -9.18 -7.40 -12.39
CA CYS A 242 -7.74 -7.27 -12.53
C CYS A 242 -7.31 -6.25 -13.61
N PHE A 243 -8.07 -6.16 -14.69
CA PHE A 243 -7.79 -5.35 -15.87
C PHE A 243 -9.09 -4.85 -16.54
N PRO A 244 -9.93 -4.07 -15.82
CA PRO A 244 -11.20 -3.57 -16.36
C PRO A 244 -10.98 -2.65 -17.55
N GLU A 245 -11.88 -2.59 -18.52
CA GLU A 245 -11.85 -1.62 -19.63
C GLU A 245 -12.32 -0.23 -19.17
N ILE A 246 -12.12 0.81 -20.01
CA ILE A 246 -12.46 2.20 -19.65
C ILE A 246 -13.94 2.33 -19.25
N GLN A 247 -14.85 1.72 -20.01
CA GLN A 247 -16.29 1.78 -19.74
C GLN A 247 -16.64 1.11 -18.40
N GLU A 248 -15.96 0.03 -18.06
CA GLU A 248 -16.16 -0.69 -16.79
C GLU A 248 -15.62 0.10 -15.60
N ILE A 249 -14.48 0.78 -15.79
CA ILE A 249 -13.93 1.73 -14.81
C ILE A 249 -14.93 2.86 -14.55
N VAL A 250 -15.46 3.48 -15.61
CA VAL A 250 -16.46 4.56 -15.49
C VAL A 250 -17.73 4.05 -14.79
N GLN A 251 -18.21 2.87 -15.15
CA GLN A 251 -19.37 2.26 -14.49
C GLN A 251 -19.13 2.03 -13.00
N LYS A 252 -17.96 1.50 -12.62
CA LYS A 252 -17.62 1.29 -11.20
C LYS A 252 -17.49 2.61 -10.43
N ILE A 253 -16.89 3.62 -11.05
CA ILE A 253 -16.78 4.96 -10.46
C ILE A 253 -18.17 5.56 -10.20
N GLU A 254 -19.08 5.45 -11.17
CA GLU A 254 -20.46 5.93 -11.02
C GLU A 254 -21.26 5.16 -9.95
N GLU A 255 -21.08 3.84 -9.85
CA GLU A 255 -21.64 3.02 -8.76
C GLU A 255 -21.16 3.52 -7.40
N VAL A 256 -19.84 3.71 -7.26
CA VAL A 256 -19.21 4.16 -6.01
C VAL A 256 -19.65 5.59 -5.65
N ARG A 257 -19.74 6.49 -6.62
CA ARG A 257 -20.18 7.89 -6.42
C ARG A 257 -21.61 7.95 -5.87
N ARG A 258 -22.48 7.02 -6.27
CA ARG A 258 -23.89 6.94 -5.80
C ARG A 258 -24.03 6.27 -4.42
N SER A 259 -22.97 5.63 -3.91
CA SER A 259 -22.97 5.04 -2.58
C SER A 259 -22.91 6.09 -1.45
N ASP A 260 -23.26 5.69 -0.23
CA ASP A 260 -23.18 6.58 0.94
C ASP A 260 -21.79 7.16 1.17
N ALA A 261 -20.74 6.37 0.94
CA ALA A 261 -19.34 6.81 1.08
C ALA A 261 -18.93 7.77 -0.06
N GLY A 262 -19.59 7.68 -1.22
CA GLY A 262 -19.30 8.48 -2.40
C GLY A 262 -19.98 9.85 -2.43
N ARG A 263 -20.86 10.15 -1.48
CA ARG A 263 -21.58 11.44 -1.44
C ARG A 263 -20.62 12.63 -1.39
N GLY A 264 -20.83 13.60 -2.28
CA GLY A 264 -20.02 14.82 -2.36
C GLY A 264 -18.68 14.67 -3.09
N ILE A 265 -18.39 13.50 -3.67
CA ILE A 265 -17.24 13.32 -4.55
C ILE A 265 -17.38 14.18 -5.80
N GLU A 266 -16.36 14.98 -6.06
CA GLU A 266 -16.32 15.97 -7.15
C GLU A 266 -14.95 16.07 -7.84
N ASN A 267 -13.91 15.43 -7.27
CA ASN A 267 -12.56 15.37 -7.83
C ASN A 267 -12.12 13.90 -7.98
N ILE A 268 -11.41 13.57 -9.06
CA ILE A 268 -10.77 12.28 -9.29
C ILE A 268 -9.25 12.43 -9.36
N TYR A 269 -8.54 11.53 -8.69
CA TYR A 269 -7.10 11.30 -8.87
C TYR A 269 -6.82 9.89 -9.40
N ILE A 270 -6.14 9.78 -10.55
CA ILE A 270 -5.85 8.53 -11.25
C ILE A 270 -4.39 8.10 -11.03
N MET A 271 -4.21 7.00 -10.30
CA MET A 271 -2.93 6.33 -10.11
C MET A 271 -2.79 5.19 -11.11
N THR A 272 -1.88 5.29 -12.08
CA THR A 272 -1.73 4.25 -13.11
C THR A 272 -0.35 4.23 -13.75
N ASN A 273 0.09 3.04 -14.13
CA ASN A 273 1.24 2.81 -15.02
C ASN A 273 0.83 2.76 -16.51
N GLY A 274 -0.39 3.18 -16.85
CA GLY A 274 -0.88 3.25 -18.23
C GLY A 274 -0.12 4.25 -19.12
N PRO A 275 -0.16 4.06 -20.45
CA PRO A 275 0.42 4.99 -21.40
C PRO A 275 -0.42 6.29 -21.48
N THR A 276 0.22 7.41 -21.79
CA THR A 276 -0.43 8.74 -21.82
C THR A 276 -1.69 8.81 -22.69
N PRO A 277 -1.75 8.22 -23.90
CA PRO A 277 -2.98 8.22 -24.70
C PRO A 277 -4.15 7.53 -23.98
N TRP A 278 -3.90 6.38 -23.36
CA TRP A 278 -4.93 5.65 -22.61
C TRP A 278 -5.45 6.46 -21.40
N ILE A 279 -4.57 7.21 -20.73
CA ILE A 279 -4.96 8.11 -19.64
C ILE A 279 -5.85 9.24 -20.18
N ALA A 280 -5.52 9.80 -21.35
CA ALA A 280 -6.33 10.84 -21.98
C ALA A 280 -7.74 10.31 -22.35
N ASP A 281 -7.83 9.10 -22.92
CA ASP A 281 -9.10 8.46 -23.25
C ASP A 281 -9.95 8.21 -21.99
N LEU A 282 -9.33 7.75 -20.90
CA LEU A 282 -10.03 7.57 -19.62
C LEU A 282 -10.53 8.91 -19.05
N LYS A 283 -9.69 9.96 -19.08
CA LYS A 283 -10.10 11.29 -18.64
C LYS A 283 -11.29 11.81 -19.44
N GLN A 284 -11.29 11.63 -20.76
CA GLN A 284 -12.41 12.01 -21.62
C GLN A 284 -13.68 11.25 -21.25
N ALA A 285 -13.61 9.92 -21.12
CA ALA A 285 -14.76 9.11 -20.75
C ALA A 285 -15.35 9.49 -19.38
N LEU A 286 -14.50 9.92 -18.43
CA LEU A 286 -14.95 10.42 -17.13
C LEU A 286 -15.64 11.78 -17.24
N LEU A 287 -15.10 12.71 -18.04
CA LEU A 287 -15.74 14.01 -18.33
C LEU A 287 -17.12 13.82 -18.96
N ASP A 288 -17.28 12.84 -19.84
CA ASP A 288 -18.55 12.55 -20.50
C ASP A 288 -19.57 11.91 -19.55
N SER A 289 -19.11 11.34 -18.42
CA SER A 289 -19.96 10.60 -17.47
C SER A 289 -20.56 11.45 -16.35
N PHE A 290 -19.87 12.51 -15.92
CA PHE A 290 -20.26 13.34 -14.78
C PHE A 290 -19.54 14.70 -14.79
N GLU A 291 -20.14 15.70 -14.14
CA GLU A 291 -19.59 17.05 -14.01
C GLU A 291 -18.48 17.11 -12.95
N TRP A 292 -17.33 16.49 -13.25
CA TRP A 292 -16.15 16.55 -12.39
C TRP A 292 -15.58 17.96 -12.32
N LYS A 293 -15.33 18.47 -11.11
CA LYS A 293 -14.57 19.71 -10.94
C LYS A 293 -13.12 19.53 -11.36
N ARG A 294 -12.57 18.34 -11.17
CA ARG A 294 -11.18 18.03 -11.51
C ARG A 294 -10.96 16.54 -11.77
N ILE A 295 -10.15 16.25 -12.77
CA ILE A 295 -9.62 14.91 -13.03
C ILE A 295 -8.11 15.02 -13.22
N THR A 296 -7.35 14.59 -12.22
CA THR A 296 -5.88 14.54 -12.26
C THR A 296 -5.37 13.11 -12.21
N SER A 297 -4.09 12.95 -12.52
CA SER A 297 -3.40 11.67 -12.53
C SER A 297 -1.97 11.83 -12.02
N GLY A 298 -1.31 10.71 -11.72
CA GLY A 298 0.12 10.70 -11.41
C GLY A 298 1.01 11.24 -12.54
N ARG A 299 0.50 11.46 -13.76
CA ARG A 299 1.25 12.15 -14.82
C ARG A 299 1.21 13.68 -14.68
N ASP A 300 0.22 14.22 -13.98
CA ASP A 300 -0.01 15.67 -13.85
C ASP A 300 0.67 16.26 -12.61
N ILE A 301 1.13 15.43 -11.67
CA ILE A 301 1.84 15.92 -10.48
C ILE A 301 3.23 16.44 -10.86
N LEU A 302 3.53 17.62 -10.34
CA LEU A 302 4.79 18.32 -10.49
C LEU A 302 5.75 17.87 -9.39
N VAL A 303 6.89 17.31 -9.80
CA VAL A 303 7.91 16.80 -8.90
C VAL A 303 9.27 17.33 -9.31
N ASN A 304 10.14 17.57 -8.35
CA ASN A 304 11.55 17.83 -8.61
C ASN A 304 12.29 16.52 -8.94
N HIS A 305 13.59 16.62 -9.27
CA HIS A 305 14.39 15.46 -9.66
C HIS A 305 14.45 14.36 -8.59
N GLU A 306 14.53 14.71 -7.30
CA GLU A 306 14.59 13.74 -6.20
C GLU A 306 13.23 13.08 -5.97
N GLN A 307 12.15 13.87 -6.08
CA GLN A 307 10.77 13.44 -5.90
C GLN A 307 10.30 12.47 -6.99
N GLU A 308 10.87 12.52 -8.19
CA GLU A 308 10.55 11.59 -9.29
C GLU A 308 10.73 10.13 -8.86
N TYR A 309 11.72 9.83 -8.02
CA TYR A 309 12.00 8.47 -7.55
C TYR A 309 11.05 7.99 -6.44
N VAL A 310 10.34 8.90 -5.77
CA VAL A 310 9.39 8.58 -4.69
C VAL A 310 7.94 8.84 -5.08
N LYS A 311 7.69 9.14 -6.36
CA LYS A 311 6.39 9.48 -6.92
C LYS A 311 5.29 8.46 -6.62
N GLN A 312 5.63 7.18 -6.63
CA GLN A 312 4.73 6.08 -6.25
C GLN A 312 4.26 6.17 -4.79
N ALA A 313 5.09 6.70 -3.89
CA ALA A 313 4.70 6.94 -2.50
C ALA A 313 3.77 8.15 -2.36
N VAL A 314 3.93 9.17 -3.22
CA VAL A 314 2.98 10.29 -3.31
C VAL A 314 1.61 9.79 -3.73
N ASP A 315 1.54 8.93 -4.76
CA ASP A 315 0.29 8.27 -5.18
C ASP A 315 -0.36 7.51 -4.00
N MET A 316 0.42 6.72 -3.25
CA MET A 316 -0.09 5.99 -2.08
C MET A 316 -0.60 6.92 -0.97
N LEU A 317 0.08 8.04 -0.70
CA LEU A 317 -0.37 9.05 0.26
C LEU A 317 -1.70 9.68 -0.18
N ILE A 318 -1.86 9.97 -1.47
CA ILE A 318 -3.13 10.48 -2.01
C ILE A 318 -4.25 9.45 -1.86
N GLY A 319 -4.01 8.19 -2.24
CA GLY A 319 -4.97 7.10 -2.08
C GLY A 319 -5.31 6.80 -0.62
N GLN A 320 -4.34 6.90 0.30
CA GLN A 320 -4.56 6.75 1.73
C GLN A 320 -5.53 7.82 2.25
N ARG A 321 -5.41 9.05 1.78
CA ARG A 321 -6.19 10.19 2.28
C ARG A 321 -7.52 10.42 1.58
N ALA A 322 -7.74 9.85 0.39
CA ALA A 322 -8.96 10.10 -0.38
C ALA A 322 -10.25 9.75 0.40
N GLN A 323 -11.34 10.49 0.16
CA GLN A 323 -12.65 10.17 0.72
C GLN A 323 -13.05 8.75 0.36
N VAL A 324 -12.90 8.38 -0.90
CA VAL A 324 -13.05 7.00 -1.36
C VAL A 324 -11.85 6.60 -2.19
N PHE A 325 -11.39 5.37 -2.01
CA PHE A 325 -10.33 4.77 -2.80
C PHE A 325 -10.86 3.52 -3.52
N ILE A 326 -10.70 3.45 -4.84
CA ILE A 326 -10.94 2.25 -5.64
C ILE A 326 -9.59 1.70 -6.08
N GLY A 327 -9.30 0.43 -5.82
CA GLY A 327 -8.04 -0.16 -6.26
C GLY A 327 -8.16 -1.56 -6.83
N ASN A 328 -7.02 -2.10 -7.20
CA ASN A 328 -6.91 -3.46 -7.73
C ASN A 328 -6.67 -4.45 -6.58
N GLY A 329 -7.61 -5.37 -6.32
CA GLY A 329 -7.54 -6.31 -5.22
C GLY A 329 -6.36 -7.30 -5.28
N PHE A 330 -5.74 -7.47 -6.44
CA PHE A 330 -4.54 -8.29 -6.62
C PHE A 330 -3.23 -7.51 -6.50
N SER A 331 -3.29 -6.19 -6.34
CA SER A 331 -2.09 -5.36 -6.25
C SER A 331 -1.63 -5.14 -4.81
N SER A 332 -0.34 -5.38 -4.56
CA SER A 332 0.31 -5.08 -3.29
C SER A 332 0.38 -3.57 -2.99
N MET A 333 0.40 -2.69 -4.00
CA MET A 333 0.30 -1.25 -3.78
C MET A 333 -1.09 -0.88 -3.25
N THR A 334 -2.16 -1.45 -3.82
CA THR A 334 -3.51 -1.31 -3.28
C THR A 334 -3.58 -1.82 -1.85
N GLY A 335 -2.99 -2.99 -1.56
CA GLY A 335 -2.99 -3.56 -0.21
C GLY A 335 -2.29 -2.66 0.80
N GLN A 336 -1.22 -1.98 0.41
CA GLN A 336 -0.55 -0.99 1.27
C GLN A 336 -1.48 0.19 1.62
N ILE A 337 -2.21 0.71 0.62
CA ILE A 337 -3.18 1.80 0.83
C ILE A 337 -4.34 1.32 1.70
N SER A 338 -4.92 0.16 1.39
CA SER A 338 -6.01 -0.46 2.18
C SER A 338 -5.62 -0.63 3.65
N MET A 339 -4.40 -1.14 3.90
CA MET A 339 -3.84 -1.29 5.24
C MET A 339 -3.73 0.06 5.97
N LEU A 340 -3.12 1.07 5.33
CA LEU A 340 -2.94 2.40 5.94
C LEU A 340 -4.28 3.11 6.20
N ARG A 341 -5.26 2.96 5.30
CA ARG A 341 -6.63 3.48 5.49
C ARG A 341 -7.30 2.84 6.71
N MET A 342 -7.23 1.51 6.81
CA MET A 342 -7.79 0.78 7.95
C MET A 342 -7.11 1.14 9.27
N ALA A 343 -5.76 1.29 9.28
CA ALA A 343 -5.02 1.71 10.47
C ALA A 343 -5.38 3.14 10.90
N ASN A 344 -5.67 4.01 9.94
CA ASN A 344 -6.09 5.39 10.22
C ASN A 344 -7.60 5.54 10.52
N GLY A 345 -8.33 4.43 10.61
CA GLY A 345 -9.75 4.43 11.01
C GLY A 345 -10.72 4.88 9.91
N PHE A 346 -10.31 4.85 8.63
CA PHE A 346 -11.25 5.07 7.53
C PHE A 346 -12.31 3.97 7.51
N ALA A 347 -13.56 4.35 7.22
CA ALA A 347 -14.66 3.39 7.15
C ALA A 347 -14.40 2.33 6.07
N PRO A 348 -14.63 1.02 6.32
CA PRO A 348 -14.34 -0.03 5.35
C PRO A 348 -15.05 0.13 4.00
N ASN A 349 -16.26 0.71 3.99
CA ASN A 349 -17.02 1.00 2.78
C ASN A 349 -16.43 2.12 1.90
N SER A 350 -15.43 2.85 2.41
CA SER A 350 -14.67 3.85 1.66
C SER A 350 -13.47 3.28 0.91
N THR A 351 -13.18 1.98 1.07
CA THR A 351 -12.19 1.24 0.29
C THR A 351 -12.92 0.25 -0.59
N ARG A 352 -12.77 0.40 -1.90
CA ARG A 352 -13.48 -0.33 -2.95
C ARG A 352 -12.48 -1.02 -3.87
N PHE A 353 -12.92 -2.03 -4.60
CA PHE A 353 -12.11 -2.73 -5.61
C PHE A 353 -12.84 -2.82 -6.95
N TRP A 354 -12.06 -2.93 -8.03
CA TRP A 354 -12.58 -3.22 -9.37
C TRP A 354 -13.35 -4.54 -9.41
#